data_AF-A0A9E2GHC4-F1
#
_entry.id   AF-A0A9E2GHC4-F1
#
_cell.length_a   1.000
_cell.length_b   1.000
_cell.length_c   1.000
_cell.angle_alpha   90.00
_cell.angle_beta   90.00
_cell.angle_gamma   90.00
#
_symmetry.space_group_name_H-M   'P 1'
#
loop_
_entity.id
_entity.type
_entity.pdbx_description
1 polymer ?
#
loop_
_entity_poly.entity_id
_entity_poly.type
_entity_poly.pdbx_seq_one_letter_code
_entity_poly.pdbx_strand_id
1 'polypeptide(L)'
;MDKIIVIVGTNHEFQWSDKCRSNDEIEKFRNYLSVLVKKHSIHAIAEEMNKEVLNENSQDESIPFQVAQSFNIAHQYSDPTIDEQSELGIMNEGTIEYYGQYRNNWSREEIQERIEKEYRKREAVWLARIKTLNKWPLLFICGSEHVTPFCNKLLKSGFIVNIEANSWTA
;
A
#
# COMPACT_ATOMS: atom_id res chain seq x y z
N MET A 1 -11.66 14.29 -17.53
CA MET A 1 -11.36 12.86 -17.36
C MET A 1 -11.62 12.50 -15.92
N ASP A 2 -12.33 11.40 -15.70
CA ASP A 2 -12.64 10.92 -14.37
C ASP A 2 -11.38 10.39 -13.68
N LYS A 3 -11.18 10.77 -12.42
CA LYS A 3 -10.02 10.36 -11.63
C LYS A 3 -10.37 9.08 -10.87
N ILE A 4 -10.27 7.96 -11.59
CA ILE A 4 -10.63 6.63 -11.09
C ILE A 4 -9.43 5.99 -10.37
N ILE A 5 -9.68 5.47 -9.17
CA ILE A 5 -8.74 4.66 -8.40
C ILE A 5 -9.38 3.30 -8.14
N VAL A 6 -8.67 2.24 -8.49
CA VAL A 6 -9.00 0.86 -8.14
C VAL A 6 -8.16 0.46 -6.94
N ILE A 7 -8.76 -0.07 -5.88
CA ILE A 7 -8.06 -0.48 -4.65
C ILE A 7 -8.08 -1.99 -4.50
N VAL A 8 -6.92 -2.55 -4.14
CA VAL A 8 -6.74 -3.93 -3.71
C VAL A 8 -6.05 -3.93 -2.35
N GLY A 9 -6.76 -4.39 -1.31
CA GLY A 9 -6.16 -4.78 -0.04
C GLY A 9 -5.56 -6.17 -0.13
N THR A 10 -4.40 -6.39 0.47
CA THR A 10 -3.78 -7.72 0.59
C THR A 10 -2.83 -7.75 1.80
N ASN A 11 -2.20 -8.90 2.04
CA ASN A 11 -1.07 -8.99 2.98
C ASN A 11 0.23 -8.60 2.25
N HIS A 12 1.06 -7.76 2.88
CA HIS A 12 2.34 -7.30 2.33
C HIS A 12 3.27 -8.42 1.85
N GLU A 13 3.17 -9.63 2.41
CA GLU A 13 3.93 -10.81 1.97
C GLU A 13 3.76 -11.11 0.46
N PHE A 14 2.59 -10.80 -0.12
CA PHE A 14 2.35 -10.96 -1.55
C PHE A 14 3.02 -9.87 -2.40
N GLN A 15 3.33 -8.71 -1.83
CA GLN A 15 3.93 -7.59 -2.56
C GLN A 15 5.42 -7.77 -2.83
N TRP A 16 6.18 -8.45 -1.96
CA TRP A 16 7.64 -8.60 -2.10
C TRP A 16 8.14 -10.04 -2.25
N SER A 17 7.24 -11.00 -2.54
CA SER A 17 7.57 -12.41 -2.75
C SER A 17 8.49 -13.00 -1.66
N ASP A 18 8.06 -12.87 -0.41
CA ASP A 18 8.81 -13.46 0.70
C ASP A 18 8.86 -14.99 0.55
N LYS A 19 9.90 -15.62 1.10
CA LYS A 19 10.08 -17.08 1.20
C LYS A 19 8.91 -17.79 1.87
N CYS A 20 8.05 -17.06 2.55
CA CYS A 20 6.83 -17.54 3.18
C CYS A 20 5.71 -17.88 2.17
N ARG A 21 5.81 -17.43 0.91
CA ARG A 21 4.82 -17.72 -0.14
C ARG A 21 5.38 -18.63 -1.21
N SER A 22 4.55 -19.55 -1.68
CA SER A 22 4.90 -20.41 -2.81
C SER A 22 4.91 -19.61 -4.12
N ASN A 23 5.70 -20.07 -5.09
CA ASN A 23 5.73 -19.47 -6.43
C ASN A 23 4.34 -19.47 -7.09
N ASP A 24 3.49 -20.47 -6.80
CA ASP A 24 2.10 -20.53 -7.30
C ASP A 24 1.25 -19.38 -6.74
N GLU A 25 1.35 -19.11 -5.44
CA GLU A 25 0.62 -18.02 -4.78
C GLU A 25 1.04 -16.64 -5.33
N ILE A 26 2.35 -16.43 -5.51
CA ILE A 26 2.88 -15.19 -6.10
C ILE A 26 2.41 -15.02 -7.54
N GLU A 27 2.41 -16.10 -8.32
CA GLU A 27 1.96 -16.06 -9.71
C GLU A 27 0.45 -15.84 -9.82
N LYS A 28 -0.35 -16.38 -8.90
CA LYS A 28 -1.79 -16.04 -8.79
C LYS A 28 -2.00 -14.56 -8.52
N PHE A 29 -1.22 -13.96 -7.60
CA PHE A 29 -1.32 -12.53 -7.32
C PHE A 29 -0.95 -11.69 -8.53
N ARG A 30 0.17 -12.01 -9.19
CA ARG A 30 0.60 -11.34 -10.43
C ARG A 30 -0.47 -11.41 -11.52
N ASN A 31 -1.06 -12.58 -11.73
CA ASN A 31 -2.11 -12.79 -12.71
C ASN A 31 -3.37 -12.00 -12.36
N TYR A 32 -3.76 -11.98 -11.08
CA TYR A 32 -4.87 -11.18 -10.61
C TYR A 32 -4.67 -9.69 -10.90
N LEU A 33 -3.52 -9.12 -10.55
CA LEU A 33 -3.20 -7.72 -10.85
C LEU A 33 -3.20 -7.45 -12.37
N SER A 34 -2.63 -8.36 -13.16
CA SER A 34 -2.60 -8.25 -14.63
C SER A 34 -4.00 -8.24 -15.25
N VAL A 35 -4.92 -9.04 -14.71
CA VAL A 35 -6.34 -9.03 -15.10
C VAL A 35 -6.97 -7.69 -14.77
N LEU A 36 -6.73 -7.12 -13.58
CA LEU A 36 -7.25 -5.80 -13.21
C LEU A 36 -6.70 -4.69 -14.11
N VAL A 37 -5.41 -4.73 -14.45
CA VAL A 37 -4.80 -3.75 -15.37
C VAL A 37 -5.54 -3.72 -16.70
N LYS A 38 -5.84 -4.91 -17.27
CA LYS A 38 -6.62 -5.03 -18.52
C LYS A 38 -8.08 -4.60 -18.33
N LYS A 39 -8.75 -5.15 -17.31
CA LYS A 39 -10.17 -4.92 -17.02
C LYS A 39 -10.51 -3.44 -16.86
N HIS A 40 -9.67 -2.69 -16.17
CA HIS A 40 -9.90 -1.28 -15.87
C HIS A 40 -9.10 -0.32 -16.75
N SER A 41 -8.34 -0.82 -17.73
CA SER A 41 -7.43 -0.01 -18.56
C SER A 41 -6.52 0.88 -17.70
N ILE A 42 -5.89 0.27 -16.68
CA ILE A 42 -5.05 0.98 -15.72
C ILE A 42 -3.85 1.60 -16.43
N HIS A 43 -3.55 2.86 -16.13
CA HIS A 43 -2.42 3.62 -16.67
C HIS A 43 -1.27 3.84 -15.68
N ALA A 44 -1.51 3.52 -14.41
CA ALA A 44 -0.47 3.55 -13.38
C ALA A 44 -0.80 2.59 -12.23
N ILE A 45 0.24 2.09 -11.57
CA ILE A 45 0.15 1.32 -10.34
C ILE A 45 0.85 2.10 -9.22
N ALA A 46 0.24 2.17 -8.05
CA ALA A 46 0.84 2.69 -6.84
C ALA A 46 0.63 1.69 -5.70
N GLU A 47 1.53 1.68 -4.73
CA GLU A 47 1.44 0.75 -3.61
C GLU A 47 1.92 1.32 -2.28
N GLU A 48 1.35 0.81 -1.19
CA GLU A 48 1.91 0.88 0.15
C GLU A 48 3.19 0.04 0.20
N MET A 49 4.26 0.61 -0.32
CA MET A 49 5.61 0.08 -0.24
C MET A 49 6.61 1.21 -0.44
N ASN A 50 7.82 1.05 0.07
CA ASN A 50 8.97 1.88 -0.24
C ASN A 50 10.19 1.00 -0.60
N LYS A 51 11.21 1.61 -1.23
CA LYS A 51 12.40 0.86 -1.68
C LYS A 51 13.30 0.39 -0.54
N GLU A 52 13.29 1.09 0.59
CA GLU A 52 14.13 0.72 1.75
C GLU A 52 13.69 -0.63 2.31
N VAL A 53 12.38 -0.83 2.48
CA VAL A 53 11.82 -2.09 2.98
C VAL A 53 12.07 -3.24 1.99
N LEU A 54 12.02 -3.00 0.68
CA LEU A 54 12.40 -4.01 -0.32
C LEU A 54 13.88 -4.42 -0.18
N ASN A 55 14.78 -3.44 -0.07
CA ASN A 55 16.22 -3.67 0.09
C ASN A 55 16.53 -4.45 1.38
N GLU A 56 15.87 -4.12 2.49
CA GLU A 56 16.01 -4.84 3.78
C GLU A 56 15.63 -6.32 3.64
N ASN A 57 14.65 -6.63 2.79
CA ASN A 57 14.21 -7.98 2.50
C ASN A 57 14.98 -8.65 1.35
N SER A 58 16.08 -8.04 0.89
CA SER A 58 16.89 -8.53 -0.24
C SER A 58 16.09 -8.72 -1.53
N GLN A 59 15.11 -7.84 -1.76
CA GLN A 59 14.29 -7.80 -2.97
C GLN A 59 14.55 -6.50 -3.71
N ASP A 60 14.80 -6.59 -5.02
CA ASP A 60 15.01 -5.39 -5.85
C ASP A 60 13.69 -4.78 -6.33
N GLU A 61 12.64 -5.60 -6.42
CA GLU A 61 11.37 -5.25 -7.06
C GLU A 61 10.19 -5.88 -6.34
N SER A 62 9.07 -5.15 -6.31
CA SER A 62 7.79 -5.68 -5.84
C SER A 62 7.01 -6.32 -6.99
N ILE A 63 6.07 -7.20 -6.67
CA ILE A 63 5.16 -7.81 -7.66
C ILE A 63 4.35 -6.74 -8.40
N PRO A 64 3.76 -5.71 -7.73
CA PRO A 64 3.10 -4.61 -8.42
C PRO A 64 4.03 -3.83 -9.38
N PHE A 65 5.31 -3.65 -9.04
CA PHE A 65 6.28 -3.01 -9.93
C PHE A 65 6.54 -3.84 -11.19
N GLN A 66 6.75 -5.15 -11.04
CA GLN A 66 6.94 -6.06 -12.17
C GLN A 66 5.72 -6.11 -13.10
N VAL A 67 4.51 -6.05 -12.54
CA VAL A 67 3.27 -5.94 -13.34
C VAL A 67 3.23 -4.61 -14.09
N ALA A 68 3.59 -3.50 -13.46
CA ALA A 68 3.62 -2.21 -14.15
C ALA A 68 4.61 -2.20 -15.33
N GLN A 69 5.80 -2.80 -15.15
CA GLN A 69 6.79 -2.96 -16.23
C GLN A 69 6.26 -3.79 -17.40
N SER A 70 5.61 -4.92 -17.14
CA SER A 70 5.12 -5.82 -18.21
C SER A 70 4.03 -5.19 -19.09
N PHE A 71 3.30 -4.20 -18.55
CA PHE A 71 2.32 -3.41 -19.29
C PHE A 71 2.87 -2.06 -19.78
N ASN A 72 4.15 -1.75 -19.51
CA ASN A 72 4.78 -0.46 -19.82
C ASN A 72 3.97 0.75 -19.29
N ILE A 73 3.46 0.64 -18.06
CA ILE A 73 2.72 1.69 -17.36
C ILE A 73 3.53 2.25 -16.18
N ALA A 74 3.11 3.41 -15.66
CA ALA A 74 3.84 4.03 -14.56
C ALA A 74 3.68 3.25 -13.26
N HIS A 75 4.71 3.29 -12.41
CA HIS A 75 4.67 2.77 -11.05
C HIS A 75 5.08 3.83 -10.03
N GLN A 76 4.53 3.76 -8.82
CA GLN A 76 4.91 4.61 -7.69
C GLN A 76 4.90 3.85 -6.35
N TYR A 77 6.07 3.81 -5.70
CA TYR A 77 6.18 3.54 -4.27
C TYR A 77 5.59 4.70 -3.46
N SER A 78 4.48 4.47 -2.79
CA SER A 78 3.72 5.54 -2.13
C SER A 78 4.02 5.68 -0.65
N ASP A 79 4.63 4.68 -0.01
CA ASP A 79 4.89 4.73 1.43
C ASP A 79 6.11 5.61 1.75
N PRO A 80 6.09 6.44 2.80
CA PRO A 80 7.25 7.25 3.15
C PRO A 80 8.44 6.38 3.56
N THR A 81 9.64 6.82 3.19
CA THR A 81 10.90 6.26 3.70
C THR A 81 11.06 6.50 5.20
N ILE A 82 12.04 5.86 5.82
CA ILE A 82 12.36 6.07 7.24
C ILE A 82 12.68 7.55 7.51
N ASP A 83 13.45 8.18 6.62
CA ASP A 83 13.78 9.60 6.73
C ASP A 83 12.54 10.50 6.60
N GLU A 84 11.68 10.25 5.62
CA GLU A 84 10.42 11.00 5.46
C GLU A 84 9.47 10.78 6.65
N GLN A 85 9.42 9.56 7.21
CA GLN A 85 8.65 9.28 8.41
C GLN A 85 9.16 10.10 9.60
N SER A 86 10.48 10.17 9.78
CA SER A 86 11.11 10.98 10.84
C SER A 86 10.77 12.46 10.69
N GLU A 87 10.91 13.02 9.47
CA GLU A 87 10.58 14.42 9.17
C GLU A 87 9.10 14.75 9.41
N LEU A 88 8.21 13.81 9.10
CA LEU A 88 6.77 13.95 9.26
C LEU A 88 6.28 13.60 10.68
N GLY A 89 7.18 13.16 11.58
CA GLY A 89 6.83 12.69 12.91
C GLY A 89 5.88 11.49 12.88
N ILE A 90 6.09 10.59 11.92
CA ILE A 90 5.40 9.31 11.80
C ILE A 90 6.21 8.25 12.53
N MET A 91 5.57 7.53 13.44
CA MET A 91 6.19 6.39 14.12
C MET A 91 5.77 5.09 13.46
N ASN A 92 6.71 4.16 13.28
CA ASN A 92 6.38 2.82 12.81
C ASN A 92 5.67 1.99 13.91
N GLU A 93 4.92 0.98 13.48
CA GLU A 93 4.12 0.11 14.35
C GLU A 93 4.98 -0.54 15.44
N GLY A 94 6.09 -1.19 15.08
CA GLY A 94 6.96 -1.87 16.04
C GLY A 94 7.54 -0.94 17.12
N THR A 95 7.78 0.34 16.80
CA THR A 95 8.19 1.36 17.78
C THR A 95 7.07 1.65 18.76
N ILE A 96 5.85 1.85 18.27
CA ILE A 96 4.68 2.12 19.13
C ILE A 96 4.41 0.93 20.04
N GLU A 97 4.46 -0.28 19.50
CA GLU A 97 4.28 -1.52 20.27
C GLU A 97 5.36 -1.66 21.34
N TYR A 98 6.64 -1.47 21.00
CA TYR A 98 7.75 -1.58 21.93
C TYR A 98 7.60 -0.58 23.10
N TYR A 99 7.37 0.70 22.80
CA TYR A 99 7.20 1.71 23.84
C TYR A 99 5.92 1.50 24.64
N GLY A 100 4.82 1.12 23.98
CA GLY A 100 3.56 0.86 24.64
C GLY A 100 3.65 -0.27 25.64
N GLN A 101 4.16 -1.42 25.22
CA GLN A 101 4.23 -2.61 26.05
C GLN A 101 5.30 -2.50 27.13
N TYR A 102 6.52 -2.06 26.79
CA TYR A 102 7.67 -2.21 27.68
C TYR A 102 8.08 -0.94 28.41
N ARG A 103 7.62 0.25 27.99
CA ARG A 103 7.99 1.53 28.62
C ARG A 103 6.82 2.20 29.32
N ASN A 104 5.66 2.22 28.69
CA ASN A 104 4.52 3.01 29.14
C ASN A 104 3.39 2.17 29.72
N ASN A 105 3.43 0.84 29.57
CA ASN A 105 2.41 -0.11 30.01
C ASN A 105 1.00 0.26 29.51
N TRP A 106 0.92 0.67 28.24
CA TRP A 106 -0.34 0.94 27.55
C TRP A 106 -1.14 -0.34 27.36
N SER A 107 -2.47 -0.21 27.35
CA SER A 107 -3.35 -1.31 26.94
C SER A 107 -3.17 -1.63 25.46
N ARG A 108 -3.64 -2.81 25.04
CA ARG A 108 -3.61 -3.19 23.62
C ARG A 108 -4.45 -2.24 22.77
N GLU A 109 -5.58 -1.79 23.30
CA GLU A 109 -6.48 -0.83 22.66
C GLU A 109 -5.78 0.53 22.48
N GLU A 110 -5.07 1.01 23.50
CA GLU A 110 -4.30 2.26 23.41
C GLU A 110 -3.16 2.18 22.39
N ILE A 111 -2.49 1.02 22.30
CA ILE A 111 -1.46 0.77 21.28
C ILE A 111 -2.08 0.80 19.89
N GLN A 112 -3.19 0.07 19.70
CA GLN A 112 -3.90 0.00 18.43
C GLN A 112 -4.38 1.39 17.96
N GLU A 113 -4.99 2.18 18.85
CA GLU A 113 -5.43 3.54 18.53
C GLU A 113 -4.27 4.45 18.08
N ARG A 114 -3.06 4.24 18.61
CA ARG A 114 -1.88 4.99 18.22
C ARG A 114 -1.35 4.55 16.86
N ILE A 115 -1.28 3.24 16.61
CA ILE A 115 -0.93 2.67 15.31
C ILE A 115 -1.87 3.22 14.23
N GLU A 116 -3.18 3.20 14.49
CA GLU A 116 -4.17 3.73 13.56
C GLU A 116 -3.99 5.22 13.27
N LYS A 117 -3.58 6.03 14.25
CA LYS A 117 -3.27 7.45 14.02
C LYS A 117 -2.08 7.62 13.09
N GLU A 118 -1.04 6.82 13.23
CA GLU A 118 0.13 6.85 12.35
C GLU A 118 -0.23 6.35 10.93
N TYR A 119 -1.09 5.34 10.82
CA TYR A 119 -1.67 4.92 9.54
C TYR A 119 -2.39 6.06 8.81
N ARG A 120 -3.17 6.87 9.53
CA ARG A 120 -3.83 8.05 8.91
C ARG A 120 -2.84 9.08 8.40
N LYS A 121 -1.65 9.22 9.01
CA LYS A 121 -0.59 10.10 8.52
C LYS A 121 0.03 9.54 7.24
N ARG A 122 0.39 8.25 7.20
CA ARG A 122 0.92 7.56 6.01
C ARG A 122 -0.02 7.71 4.82
N GLU A 123 -1.31 7.44 5.00
CA GLU A 123 -2.33 7.62 3.95
C GLU A 123 -2.45 9.05 3.42
N ALA A 124 -2.11 10.07 4.22
CA ALA A 124 -2.11 11.45 3.73
C ALA A 124 -0.95 11.69 2.74
N VAL A 125 0.21 11.07 3.01
CA VAL A 125 1.36 11.06 2.10
C VAL A 125 1.00 10.34 0.80
N TRP A 126 0.36 9.16 0.90
CA TRP A 126 -0.06 8.39 -0.27
C TRP A 126 -0.99 9.21 -1.18
N LEU A 127 -1.99 9.86 -0.59
CA LEU A 127 -2.90 10.73 -1.32
C LEU A 127 -2.17 11.88 -2.03
N ALA A 128 -1.20 12.52 -1.35
CA ALA A 128 -0.41 13.59 -1.95
C ALA A 128 0.41 13.08 -3.15
N ARG A 129 1.05 11.91 -3.00
CA ARG A 129 1.84 11.27 -4.07
C ARG A 129 0.99 10.85 -5.26
N ILE A 130 -0.20 10.30 -5.03
CA ILE A 130 -1.19 9.96 -6.05
C ILE A 130 -1.62 11.21 -6.83
N LYS A 131 -1.88 12.33 -6.14
CA LYS A 131 -2.22 13.60 -6.79
C LYS A 131 -1.09 14.13 -7.66
N THR A 132 0.17 13.98 -7.22
CA THR A 132 1.36 14.37 -8.00
C THR A 132 1.58 13.45 -9.20
N LEU A 133 1.36 12.14 -9.04
CA LEU A 133 1.49 11.16 -10.13
C LEU A 133 0.51 11.47 -11.26
N ASN A 134 -0.73 11.85 -10.92
CA ASN A 134 -1.75 12.36 -11.85
C ASN A 134 -1.94 11.50 -13.12
N LYS A 135 -1.96 10.17 -12.95
CA LYS A 135 -2.23 9.20 -14.01
C LYS A 135 -3.46 8.38 -13.64
N TRP A 136 -4.44 8.32 -14.55
CA TRP A 136 -5.74 7.71 -14.31
C TRP A 136 -6.14 6.85 -15.50
N PRO A 137 -6.78 5.68 -15.30
CA PRO A 137 -7.09 5.04 -14.01
C PRO A 137 -5.85 4.54 -13.27
N LEU A 138 -5.85 4.62 -11.94
CA LEU A 138 -4.77 4.18 -11.06
C LEU A 138 -5.19 2.91 -10.32
N LEU A 139 -4.32 1.90 -10.24
CA LEU A 139 -4.46 0.78 -9.31
C LEU A 139 -3.61 1.04 -8.06
N PHE A 140 -4.23 1.01 -6.88
CA PHE A 140 -3.56 1.17 -5.59
C PHE A 140 -3.59 -0.14 -4.79
N ILE A 141 -2.43 -0.64 -4.36
CA ILE A 141 -2.29 -1.86 -3.57
C ILE A 141 -1.87 -1.46 -2.14
N CYS A 142 -2.54 -1.98 -1.13
CA CYS A 142 -2.21 -1.71 0.28
C CYS A 142 -2.53 -2.87 1.21
N GLY A 143 -2.15 -2.73 2.48
CA GLY A 143 -2.63 -3.59 3.56
C GLY A 143 -4.16 -3.57 3.66
N SER A 144 -4.76 -4.70 4.03
CA SER A 144 -6.22 -4.84 4.15
C SER A 144 -6.84 -3.84 5.13
N GLU A 145 -6.13 -3.53 6.20
CA GLU A 145 -6.47 -2.55 7.24
C GLU A 145 -6.59 -1.10 6.71
N HIS A 146 -5.98 -0.82 5.56
CA HIS A 146 -5.99 0.50 4.94
C HIS A 146 -7.14 0.69 3.94
N VAL A 147 -7.75 -0.37 3.43
CA VAL A 147 -8.71 -0.27 2.30
C VAL A 147 -9.86 0.67 2.59
N THR A 148 -10.60 0.44 3.68
CA THR A 148 -11.79 1.23 4.00
C THR A 148 -11.45 2.68 4.38
N PRO A 149 -10.51 2.92 5.32
CA PRO A 149 -10.13 4.29 5.68
C PRO A 149 -9.54 5.09 4.52
N PHE A 150 -8.69 4.47 3.69
CA PHE A 150 -8.08 5.13 2.55
C PHE A 150 -9.09 5.40 1.45
N CYS A 151 -9.99 4.46 1.16
CA CYS A 151 -11.14 4.68 0.26
C CYS A 151 -11.95 5.92 0.67
N ASN A 152 -12.31 6.01 1.97
CA ASN A 152 -13.03 7.17 2.49
C ASN A 152 -12.26 8.48 2.30
N LYS A 153 -10.93 8.47 2.48
CA LYS A 153 -10.07 9.63 2.27
C LYS A 153 -10.02 10.04 0.78
N LEU A 154 -9.98 9.07 -0.12
CA LEU A 154 -9.99 9.29 -1.57
C LEU A 154 -11.33 9.84 -2.05
N LEU A 155 -12.46 9.27 -1.61
CA LEU A 155 -13.80 9.76 -1.93
C LEU A 155 -13.99 11.22 -1.48
N LYS A 156 -13.59 11.55 -0.24
CA LYS A 156 -13.61 12.94 0.27
C LYS A 156 -12.72 13.89 -0.52
N SER A 157 -11.71 13.37 -1.21
CA SER A 157 -10.80 14.14 -2.07
C SER A 157 -11.27 14.27 -3.52
N GLY A 158 -12.48 13.77 -3.84
CA GLY A 158 -13.11 13.88 -5.16
C GLY A 158 -12.68 12.82 -6.17
N PHE A 159 -12.11 11.69 -5.72
CA PHE A 159 -11.82 10.55 -6.58
C PHE A 159 -13.03 9.64 -6.71
N ILE A 160 -13.12 8.94 -7.85
CA ILE A 160 -14.01 7.78 -8.01
C ILE A 160 -13.22 6.56 -7.56
N VAL A 161 -13.75 5.79 -6.62
CA VAL A 161 -13.03 4.66 -6.02
C VAL A 161 -13.78 3.36 -6.26
N ASN A 162 -13.10 2.36 -6.80
CA ASN A 162 -13.59 1.00 -6.96
C ASN A 162 -12.73 0.06 -6.10
N ILE A 163 -13.32 -0.61 -5.11
CA ILE A 163 -12.61 -1.63 -4.34
C ILE A 163 -12.81 -2.98 -5.04
N GLU A 164 -11.73 -3.56 -5.56
CA GLU A 164 -11.77 -4.89 -6.20
C GLU A 164 -11.57 -6.02 -5.19
N ALA A 165 -10.81 -5.77 -4.12
CA ALA A 165 -10.69 -6.68 -2.99
C ALA A 165 -10.38 -5.91 -1.70
N ASN A 166 -11.05 -6.27 -0.60
CA ASN A 166 -10.73 -5.74 0.74
C ASN A 166 -9.54 -6.47 1.38
N SER A 167 -9.36 -7.76 1.05
CA SER A 167 -8.29 -8.60 1.56
C SER A 167 -8.08 -9.77 0.61
N TRP A 168 -7.36 -9.54 -0.47
CA TRP A 168 -7.03 -10.56 -1.46
C TRP A 168 -6.09 -11.62 -0.87
N THR A 169 -6.38 -12.88 -1.19
CA THR A 169 -5.58 -14.07 -0.87
C THR A 169 -5.58 -15.04 -2.06
N ALA A 170 -4.58 -15.93 -2.14
CA ALA A 170 -4.36 -16.89 -3.23
C ALA A 170 -5.20 -18.17 -3.17
#